data_AF-A0A5D8YZN8-F1
#
_entry.id   AF-A0A5D8YZN8-F1
#
_cell.length_a   1.000
_cell.length_b   1.000
_cell.length_c   1.000
_cell.angle_alpha   90.00
_cell.angle_beta   90.00
_cell.angle_gamma   90.00
#
_symmetry.space_group_name_H-M   'P 1'
#
loop_
_entity.id
_entity.type
_entity.pdbx_description
1 polymer ?
#
loop_
_entity_poly.entity_id
_entity_poly.type
_entity_poly.pdbx_seq_one_letter_code
_entity_poly.pdbx_strand_id
1 'polypeptide(L)'
;MGDGAHAANSEGVSLVVSGAPANGDRFMLRPTSEAAGGIALIQRDGNAIAAAAPLRAQIDPTNLGDAKPGTMQVTDATQFASFTTAQVDFIDANNYTIDGAGPYTYSAGTPIAGNGWSMAIDGTPEAGDTFNLSRTPPRSTDNSNARLLSGLDAKAVLDGGTTDITSGLSRITARVGAESQHAQMSLDAQQVLHDQVVAERESVSGVNLDEEAADMLRYQQAYQAAAQVISTADNMFQTLLGAVRR
;
A
#
# COMPACT_ATOMS: atom_id res chain seq x y z
N MET A 1 -25.53 -29.38 17.97
CA MET A 1 -24.26 -28.70 18.30
C MET A 1 -24.10 -27.60 17.26
N GLY A 2 -24.43 -26.37 17.63
CA GLY A 2 -24.37 -25.24 16.71
C GLY A 2 -22.94 -24.76 16.62
N ASP A 3 -22.29 -25.06 15.50
CA ASP A 3 -20.97 -24.53 15.16
C ASP A 3 -21.16 -23.07 14.71
N GLY A 4 -21.22 -22.17 15.69
CA GLY A 4 -21.41 -20.75 15.45
C GLY A 4 -20.11 -20.17 14.91
N ALA A 5 -20.10 -19.77 13.64
CA ALA A 5 -18.98 -19.07 13.04
C ALA A 5 -18.63 -17.82 13.87
N HIS A 6 -17.40 -17.76 14.36
CA HIS A 6 -16.92 -16.62 15.14
C HIS A 6 -16.41 -15.56 14.15
N ALA A 7 -17.12 -14.44 14.07
CA ALA A 7 -16.74 -13.30 13.23
C ALA A 7 -16.00 -12.26 14.08
N ALA A 8 -14.76 -11.96 13.70
CA ALA A 8 -14.00 -10.85 14.27
C ALA A 8 -13.76 -9.80 13.17
N ASN A 9 -14.13 -8.55 13.43
CA ASN A 9 -13.90 -7.43 12.54
C ASN A 9 -12.72 -6.61 13.02
N SER A 10 -11.71 -6.41 12.16
CA SER A 10 -10.57 -5.53 12.43
C SER A 10 -10.19 -4.81 11.15
N GLU A 11 -10.05 -3.48 11.22
CA GLU A 11 -9.52 -2.64 10.13
C GLU A 11 -10.19 -2.88 8.76
N GLY A 12 -11.50 -3.13 8.76
CA GLY A 12 -12.27 -3.39 7.53
C GLY A 12 -12.20 -4.83 6.99
N VAL A 13 -11.53 -5.74 7.70
CA VAL A 13 -11.49 -7.17 7.38
C VAL A 13 -12.39 -7.93 8.36
N SER A 14 -13.22 -8.82 7.81
CA SER A 14 -13.99 -9.81 8.58
C SER A 14 -13.28 -11.16 8.53
N LEU A 15 -12.80 -11.63 9.68
CA LEU A 15 -12.30 -12.99 9.84
C LEU A 15 -13.45 -13.89 10.27
N VAL A 16 -13.73 -14.93 9.48
CA VAL A 16 -14.70 -15.97 9.81
C VAL A 16 -13.93 -17.26 10.08
N VAL A 17 -14.00 -17.75 11.32
CA VAL A 17 -13.39 -19.02 11.74
C VAL A 17 -14.49 -20.06 11.92
N SER A 18 -14.33 -21.24 11.30
CA SER A 18 -15.17 -22.40 11.59
C SER A 18 -14.62 -23.15 12.80
N GLY A 19 -15.49 -23.58 13.72
CA GLY A 19 -15.07 -24.13 15.01
C GLY A 19 -14.68 -23.06 16.02
N ALA A 20 -14.73 -23.43 17.30
CA ALA A 20 -14.28 -22.57 18.38
C ALA A 20 -12.74 -22.59 18.46
N PRO A 21 -12.05 -21.44 18.26
CA PRO A 21 -10.60 -21.38 18.42
C PRO A 21 -10.20 -21.69 19.86
N ALA A 22 -9.10 -22.43 20.04
CA ALA A 22 -8.58 -22.79 21.34
C ALA A 22 -7.72 -21.65 21.94
N ASN A 23 -7.53 -21.68 23.25
CA ASN A 23 -6.65 -20.73 23.91
C ASN A 23 -5.21 -20.91 23.42
N GLY A 24 -4.62 -19.85 22.86
CA GLY A 24 -3.27 -19.87 22.30
C GLY A 24 -3.22 -19.89 20.77
N ASP A 25 -4.35 -20.07 20.08
CA ASP A 25 -4.40 -20.00 18.62
C ASP A 25 -4.02 -18.61 18.12
N ARG A 26 -3.25 -18.58 17.03
CA ARG A 26 -2.80 -17.34 16.38
C ARG A 26 -3.03 -17.43 14.89
N PHE A 27 -3.63 -16.37 14.34
CA PHE A 27 -3.89 -16.24 12.92
C PHE A 27 -3.14 -15.02 12.38
N MET A 28 -2.44 -15.21 11.26
CA MET A 28 -1.79 -14.11 10.55
C MET A 28 -2.71 -13.64 9.42
N LEU A 29 -3.05 -12.36 9.43
CA LEU A 29 -3.86 -11.72 8.40
C LEU A 29 -2.95 -10.96 7.42
N ARG A 30 -3.07 -11.27 6.13
CA ARG A 30 -2.33 -10.60 5.05
C ARG A 30 -3.28 -10.20 3.92
N PRO A 31 -4.26 -9.31 4.18
CA PRO A 31 -5.39 -9.08 3.27
C PRO A 31 -4.99 -8.52 1.90
N THR A 32 -3.87 -7.79 1.80
CA THR A 32 -3.50 -7.06 0.58
C THR A 32 -2.20 -7.53 -0.07
N SER A 33 -1.49 -8.51 0.50
CA SER A 33 -0.15 -8.90 -0.01
C SER A 33 -0.15 -9.49 -1.42
N GLU A 34 -1.28 -10.07 -1.85
CA GLU A 34 -1.46 -10.64 -3.19
C GLU A 34 -2.48 -9.85 -4.03
N ALA A 35 -3.05 -8.78 -3.49
CA ALA A 35 -4.16 -8.06 -4.12
C ALA A 35 -3.80 -7.56 -5.52
N ALA A 36 -2.56 -7.05 -5.70
CA ALA A 36 -2.10 -6.56 -7.00
C ALA A 36 -2.08 -7.64 -8.10
N GLY A 37 -1.75 -8.89 -7.76
CA GLY A 37 -1.70 -9.99 -8.73
C GLY A 37 -3.08 -10.46 -9.18
N GLY A 38 -4.13 -10.19 -8.40
CA GLY A 38 -5.52 -10.52 -8.71
C GLY A 38 -6.26 -9.46 -9.52
N ILE A 39 -5.66 -8.28 -9.76
CA ILE A 39 -6.32 -7.20 -10.50
C ILE A 39 -6.46 -7.60 -11.97
N ALA A 40 -7.70 -7.68 -12.46
CA ALA A 40 -8.02 -7.98 -13.84
C ALA A 40 -9.23 -7.18 -14.33
N LEU A 41 -9.25 -6.89 -15.64
CA LEU A 41 -10.40 -6.27 -16.28
C LEU A 41 -11.55 -7.28 -16.42
N ILE A 42 -12.60 -7.11 -15.62
CA ILE A 42 -13.79 -7.98 -15.64
C ILE A 42 -14.80 -7.62 -16.74
N GLN A 43 -14.83 -6.36 -17.17
CA GLN A 43 -15.76 -5.88 -18.19
C GLN A 43 -15.00 -5.31 -19.39
N ARG A 44 -15.16 -5.94 -20.54
CA ARG A 44 -14.53 -5.53 -21.81
C ARG A 44 -15.52 -4.92 -22.80
N ASP A 45 -16.81 -5.15 -22.59
CA ASP A 45 -17.86 -4.54 -23.41
C ASP A 45 -18.12 -3.11 -22.92
N GLY A 46 -17.84 -2.14 -23.81
CA GLY A 46 -18.11 -0.73 -23.54
C GLY A 46 -19.59 -0.43 -23.28
N ASN A 47 -20.50 -1.20 -23.87
CA ASN A 47 -21.95 -1.02 -23.67
C ASN A 47 -22.41 -1.48 -22.28
N ALA A 48 -21.60 -2.28 -21.59
CA ALA A 48 -21.89 -2.74 -20.24
C ALA A 48 -21.30 -1.83 -19.15
N ILE A 49 -20.64 -0.73 -19.55
CA ILE A 49 -20.22 0.33 -18.63
C ILE A 49 -21.44 1.18 -18.28
N ALA A 50 -21.79 1.20 -16.99
CA ALA A 50 -22.90 1.99 -16.47
C ALA A 50 -22.53 3.48 -16.40
N ALA A 51 -22.49 4.18 -17.54
CA ALA A 51 -22.10 5.59 -17.62
C ALA A 51 -23.18 6.56 -17.10
N ALA A 52 -24.44 6.20 -17.24
CA ALA A 52 -25.58 7.01 -16.81
C ALA A 52 -25.87 6.84 -15.32
N ALA A 53 -26.40 7.88 -14.67
CA ALA A 53 -27.03 7.73 -13.36
C ALA A 53 -28.22 6.76 -13.44
N PRO A 54 -28.45 5.89 -12.44
CA PRO A 54 -29.56 4.93 -12.46
C PRO A 54 -30.94 5.58 -12.28
N LEU A 55 -30.97 6.76 -11.65
CA LEU A 55 -32.16 7.52 -11.27
C LEU A 55 -32.06 8.94 -11.82
N ARG A 56 -33.19 9.48 -12.27
CA ARG A 56 -33.35 10.90 -12.61
C ARG A 56 -34.59 11.46 -11.94
N ALA A 57 -34.57 12.75 -11.66
CA ALA A 57 -35.71 13.50 -11.16
C ALA A 57 -36.09 14.60 -12.14
N GLN A 58 -37.39 14.77 -12.36
CA GLN A 58 -37.98 15.83 -13.15
C GLN A 58 -38.78 16.75 -12.22
N ILE A 59 -38.47 18.05 -12.29
CA ILE A 59 -39.20 19.08 -11.55
C ILE A 59 -40.52 19.34 -12.27
N ASP A 60 -41.62 19.43 -11.53
CA ASP A 60 -42.87 19.88 -12.12
C ASP A 60 -42.78 21.38 -12.49
N PRO A 61 -43.12 21.79 -13.72
CA PRO A 61 -43.07 23.19 -14.13
C PRO A 61 -43.97 24.12 -13.29
N THR A 62 -44.94 23.58 -12.55
CA THR A 62 -45.80 24.38 -11.66
C THR A 62 -45.22 24.61 -10.26
N ASN A 63 -44.04 24.06 -9.95
CA ASN A 63 -43.36 24.32 -8.68
C ASN A 63 -43.18 25.82 -8.46
N LEU A 64 -43.41 26.24 -7.21
CA LEU A 64 -43.38 27.64 -6.80
C LEU A 64 -42.07 27.97 -6.07
N GLY A 65 -41.50 26.98 -5.36
CA GLY A 65 -40.25 27.12 -4.62
C GLY A 65 -38.99 27.08 -5.52
N ASP A 66 -37.83 27.35 -4.90
CA ASP A 66 -36.52 27.26 -5.56
C ASP A 66 -35.86 25.87 -5.41
N ALA A 67 -36.58 24.92 -4.80
CA ALA A 67 -36.12 23.56 -4.54
C ALA A 67 -35.81 22.79 -5.82
N LYS A 68 -34.67 22.10 -5.81
CA LYS A 68 -34.18 21.29 -6.93
C LYS A 68 -33.71 19.93 -6.44
N PRO A 69 -33.85 18.86 -7.25
CA PRO A 69 -33.20 17.59 -6.98
C PRO A 69 -31.69 17.77 -6.94
N GLY A 70 -31.09 17.48 -5.80
CA GLY A 70 -29.66 17.45 -5.62
C GLY A 70 -29.08 16.07 -5.92
N THR A 71 -28.15 15.63 -5.07
CA THR A 71 -27.53 14.31 -5.21
C THR A 71 -28.57 13.19 -5.07
N MET A 72 -28.62 12.30 -6.06
CA MET A 72 -29.45 11.09 -6.04
C MET A 72 -28.59 9.84 -5.99
N GLN A 73 -29.00 8.86 -5.19
CA GLN A 73 -28.25 7.61 -4.99
C GLN A 73 -29.19 6.41 -4.94
N VAL A 74 -28.66 5.26 -5.37
CA VAL A 74 -29.26 3.95 -5.09
C VAL A 74 -28.67 3.49 -3.76
N THR A 75 -29.50 3.39 -2.74
CA THR A 75 -29.11 3.02 -1.37
C THR A 75 -29.12 1.51 -1.18
N ASP A 76 -30.00 0.80 -1.88
CA ASP A 76 -30.09 -0.67 -1.89
C ASP A 76 -30.43 -1.16 -3.30
N ALA A 77 -29.51 -1.88 -3.93
CA ALA A 77 -29.67 -2.35 -5.30
C ALA A 77 -30.80 -3.39 -5.46
N THR A 78 -31.08 -4.18 -4.42
CA THR A 78 -32.12 -5.23 -4.47
C THR A 78 -33.51 -4.62 -4.38
N GLN A 79 -33.72 -3.65 -3.48
CA GLN A 79 -34.97 -2.90 -3.38
C GLN A 79 -35.18 -2.02 -4.62
N PHE A 80 -34.11 -1.37 -5.08
CA PHE A 80 -34.15 -0.54 -6.27
C PHE A 80 -34.45 -1.36 -7.54
N ALA A 81 -34.20 -2.68 -7.57
CA ALA A 81 -34.51 -3.50 -8.74
C ALA A 81 -36.01 -3.47 -9.12
N SER A 82 -36.90 -3.31 -8.14
CA SER A 82 -38.35 -3.16 -8.36
C SER A 82 -38.82 -1.72 -8.59
N PHE A 83 -37.96 -0.71 -8.41
CA PHE A 83 -38.32 0.69 -8.60
C PHE A 83 -38.70 0.97 -10.06
N THR A 84 -39.75 1.76 -10.28
CA THR A 84 -40.17 2.26 -11.60
C THR A 84 -40.19 3.78 -11.62
N THR A 85 -41.05 4.36 -10.79
CA THR A 85 -41.23 5.79 -10.57
C THR A 85 -41.54 6.05 -9.10
N ALA A 86 -41.32 7.28 -8.65
CA ALA A 86 -41.87 7.79 -7.41
C ALA A 86 -42.18 9.28 -7.59
N GLN A 87 -43.24 9.76 -6.95
CA GLN A 87 -43.59 11.17 -6.89
C GLN A 87 -43.38 11.68 -5.48
N VAL A 88 -42.57 12.72 -5.34
CA VAL A 88 -42.35 13.42 -4.06
C VAL A 88 -43.09 14.75 -4.13
N ASP A 89 -44.05 14.94 -3.24
CA ASP A 89 -44.85 16.16 -3.16
C ASP A 89 -44.63 16.83 -1.81
N PHE A 90 -44.25 18.10 -1.81
CA PHE A 90 -44.13 18.91 -0.61
C PHE A 90 -45.47 19.53 -0.23
N ILE A 91 -45.92 19.25 1.00
CA ILE A 91 -47.14 19.83 1.57
C ILE A 91 -46.84 21.18 2.20
N ASP A 92 -45.63 21.33 2.75
CA ASP A 92 -45.05 22.57 3.25
C ASP A 92 -43.51 22.44 3.26
N ALA A 93 -42.80 23.45 3.77
CA ALA A 93 -41.34 23.49 3.79
C ALA A 93 -40.67 22.38 4.63
N ASN A 94 -41.43 21.69 5.50
CA ASN A 94 -40.93 20.67 6.43
C ASN A 94 -41.64 19.33 6.28
N ASN A 95 -42.61 19.18 5.38
CA ASN A 95 -43.39 17.95 5.25
C ASN A 95 -43.62 17.59 3.78
N TYR A 96 -43.47 16.31 3.47
CA TYR A 96 -43.66 15.78 2.12
C TYR A 96 -44.36 14.42 2.14
N THR A 97 -44.85 13.99 0.98
CA THR A 97 -45.34 12.64 0.73
C THR A 97 -44.54 11.97 -0.37
N ILE A 98 -44.51 10.64 -0.36
CA ILE A 98 -43.98 9.82 -1.45
C ILE A 98 -45.15 8.97 -1.99
N ASP A 99 -45.52 9.17 -3.25
CA ASP A 99 -46.65 8.46 -3.90
C ASP A 99 -47.95 8.54 -3.08
N GLY A 100 -48.17 9.67 -2.40
CA GLY A 100 -49.30 9.91 -1.50
C GLY A 100 -49.18 9.30 -0.09
N ALA A 101 -48.13 8.52 0.20
CA ALA A 101 -47.84 8.06 1.56
C ALA A 101 -47.11 9.14 2.37
N GLY A 102 -47.47 9.28 3.65
CA GLY A 102 -46.94 10.30 4.56
C GLY A 102 -48.04 10.92 5.44
N PRO A 103 -47.83 12.15 5.96
CA PRO A 103 -46.68 13.02 5.74
C PRO A 103 -45.41 12.53 6.45
N TYR A 104 -44.27 12.70 5.79
CA TYR A 104 -42.94 12.51 6.35
C TYR A 104 -42.30 13.87 6.63
N THR A 105 -41.51 13.95 7.69
CA THR A 105 -40.77 15.17 8.03
C THR A 105 -39.54 15.33 7.13
N TYR A 106 -39.44 16.47 6.47
CA TYR A 106 -38.24 16.94 5.79
C TYR A 106 -37.42 17.81 6.73
N SER A 107 -36.10 17.59 6.71
CA SER A 107 -35.12 18.47 7.32
C SER A 107 -34.08 18.80 6.27
N ALA A 108 -33.77 20.09 6.10
CA ALA A 108 -32.75 20.54 5.17
C ALA A 108 -31.42 19.79 5.40
N GLY A 109 -30.80 19.34 4.30
CA GLY A 109 -29.58 18.54 4.31
C GLY A 109 -29.77 17.04 4.58
N THR A 110 -30.97 16.59 4.97
CA THR A 110 -31.28 15.15 5.07
C THR A 110 -31.92 14.68 3.76
N PRO A 111 -31.34 13.69 3.06
CA PRO A 111 -31.93 13.15 1.85
C PRO A 111 -33.29 12.50 2.11
N ILE A 112 -34.23 12.71 1.20
CA ILE A 112 -35.47 11.94 1.13
C ILE A 112 -35.13 10.53 0.67
N ALA A 113 -35.63 9.51 1.37
CA ALA A 113 -35.35 8.11 1.06
C ALA A 113 -36.64 7.35 0.76
N GLY A 114 -36.63 6.56 -0.30
CA GLY A 114 -37.67 5.58 -0.64
C GLY A 114 -37.09 4.18 -0.76
N ASN A 115 -37.86 3.26 -1.36
CA ASN A 115 -37.44 1.86 -1.52
C ASN A 115 -36.18 1.72 -2.40
N GLY A 116 -35.02 1.68 -1.77
CA GLY A 116 -33.70 1.51 -2.40
C GLY A 116 -33.12 2.75 -3.09
N TRP A 117 -33.71 3.93 -2.88
CA TRP A 117 -33.18 5.19 -3.42
C TRP A 117 -33.19 6.31 -2.40
N SER A 118 -32.33 7.31 -2.62
CA SER A 118 -32.39 8.58 -1.91
C SER A 118 -32.18 9.77 -2.84
N MET A 119 -32.76 10.91 -2.49
CA MET A 119 -32.65 12.18 -3.21
C MET A 119 -32.45 13.30 -2.20
N ALA A 120 -31.34 14.01 -2.31
CA ALA A 120 -31.17 15.29 -1.62
C ALA A 120 -31.99 16.37 -2.30
N ILE A 121 -32.38 17.39 -1.55
CA ILE A 121 -33.02 18.59 -2.07
C ILE A 121 -32.08 19.76 -1.80
N ASP A 122 -31.77 20.51 -2.86
CA ASP A 122 -31.07 21.78 -2.80
C ASP A 122 -32.11 22.91 -2.85
N GLY A 123 -31.93 23.97 -2.07
CA GLY A 123 -32.91 25.06 -1.95
C GLY A 123 -33.98 24.79 -0.88
N THR A 124 -35.05 25.59 -0.89
CA THR A 124 -36.13 25.54 0.08
C THR A 124 -37.42 25.09 -0.60
N PRO A 125 -37.98 23.93 -0.25
CA PRO A 125 -39.24 23.49 -0.83
C PRO A 125 -40.40 24.33 -0.30
N GLU A 126 -41.40 24.53 -1.15
CA GLU A 126 -42.66 25.16 -0.80
C GLU A 126 -43.84 24.20 -0.99
N ALA A 127 -44.98 24.54 -0.38
CA ALA A 127 -46.21 23.79 -0.54
C ALA A 127 -46.63 23.73 -2.03
N GLY A 128 -46.80 22.52 -2.56
CA GLY A 128 -47.14 22.28 -3.96
C GLY A 128 -45.95 21.99 -4.86
N ASP A 129 -44.72 21.96 -4.34
CA ASP A 129 -43.57 21.51 -5.12
C ASP A 129 -43.61 19.99 -5.31
N THR A 130 -43.52 19.56 -6.57
CA THR A 130 -43.53 18.15 -6.98
C THR A 130 -42.24 17.78 -7.71
N PHE A 131 -41.69 16.62 -7.36
CA PHE A 131 -40.55 15.99 -8.03
C PHE A 131 -40.91 14.58 -8.49
N ASN A 132 -40.82 14.35 -9.80
CA ASN A 132 -41.12 13.07 -10.43
C ASN A 132 -39.83 12.29 -10.67
N LEU A 133 -39.62 11.23 -9.92
CA LEU A 133 -38.48 10.35 -10.03
C LEU A 133 -38.79 9.21 -11.01
N SER A 134 -37.83 8.88 -11.86
CA SER A 134 -37.93 7.76 -12.79
C SER A 134 -36.56 7.15 -13.04
N ARG A 135 -36.54 5.89 -13.49
CA ARG A 135 -35.30 5.31 -14.02
C ARG A 135 -34.79 6.10 -15.21
N THR A 136 -33.47 6.18 -15.32
CA THR A 136 -32.85 6.66 -16.55
C THR A 136 -33.12 5.64 -17.67
N PRO A 137 -33.72 6.05 -18.80
CA PRO A 137 -34.11 5.12 -19.84
C PRO A 137 -32.89 4.52 -20.56
N PRO A 138 -33.04 3.34 -21.20
CA PRO A 138 -32.02 2.80 -22.09
C PRO A 138 -31.67 3.81 -23.19
N ARG A 139 -30.40 3.83 -23.61
CA ARG A 139 -29.89 4.76 -24.63
C ARG A 139 -30.02 6.25 -24.27
N SER A 140 -30.10 6.56 -22.98
CA SER A 140 -29.95 7.94 -22.49
C SER A 140 -28.56 8.50 -22.86
N THR A 141 -28.48 9.81 -23.05
CA THR A 141 -27.22 10.55 -23.21
C THR A 141 -26.62 10.99 -21.87
N ASP A 142 -27.22 10.58 -20.74
CA ASP A 142 -26.71 10.85 -19.40
C ASP A 142 -25.34 10.18 -19.18
N ASN A 143 -24.37 10.95 -18.69
CA ASN A 143 -23.01 10.51 -18.38
C ASN A 143 -22.63 10.82 -16.92
N SER A 144 -23.62 10.95 -16.04
CA SER A 144 -23.42 11.44 -14.69
C SER A 144 -22.60 10.48 -13.83
N ASN A 145 -22.78 9.17 -13.99
CA ASN A 145 -21.95 8.18 -13.29
C ASN A 145 -20.53 8.12 -13.87
N ALA A 146 -20.37 8.28 -15.19
CA ALA A 146 -19.03 8.39 -15.79
C ALA A 146 -18.26 9.62 -15.28
N ARG A 147 -18.94 10.75 -15.05
CA ARG A 147 -18.35 11.93 -14.41
C ARG A 147 -17.91 11.65 -12.98
N LEU A 148 -18.73 10.95 -12.19
CA LEU A 148 -18.35 10.52 -10.84
C LEU A 148 -17.15 9.58 -10.85
N LEU A 149 -17.11 8.64 -11.80
CA LEU A 149 -15.97 7.75 -11.98
C LEU A 149 -14.68 8.52 -12.33
N SER A 150 -14.79 9.55 -13.17
CA SER A 150 -13.64 10.37 -13.55
C SER A 150 -13.03 11.16 -12.39
N GLY A 151 -13.79 11.43 -11.34
CA GLY A 151 -13.29 12.10 -10.11
C GLY A 151 -12.82 11.13 -9.02
N LEU A 152 -12.77 9.82 -9.29
CA LEU A 152 -12.37 8.83 -8.31
C LEU A 152 -10.87 8.91 -7.97
N ASP A 153 -10.04 9.37 -8.91
CA ASP A 153 -8.60 9.55 -8.72
C ASP A 153 -8.26 10.55 -7.61
N ALA A 154 -9.05 11.61 -7.47
CA ALA A 154 -8.93 12.63 -6.43
C ALA A 154 -9.65 12.26 -5.12
N LYS A 155 -10.40 11.15 -5.10
CA LYS A 155 -11.16 10.75 -3.92
C LYS A 155 -10.23 10.12 -2.88
N ALA A 156 -10.21 10.71 -1.70
CA ALA A 156 -9.49 10.16 -0.56
C ALA A 156 -10.17 8.87 -0.07
N VAL A 157 -9.50 7.73 -0.23
CA VAL A 157 -10.01 6.39 0.13
C VAL A 157 -9.01 5.57 0.93
N LEU A 158 -7.74 6.00 0.99
CA LEU A 158 -6.67 5.41 1.77
C LEU A 158 -6.50 6.17 3.09
N ASP A 159 -5.77 5.57 4.03
CA ASP A 159 -5.41 6.17 5.32
C ASP A 159 -6.62 6.77 6.07
N GLY A 160 -7.67 5.96 6.21
CA GLY A 160 -8.92 6.40 6.87
C GLY A 160 -9.71 7.46 6.10
N GLY A 161 -9.51 7.57 4.79
CA GLY A 161 -10.20 8.54 3.94
C GLY A 161 -9.49 9.90 3.84
N THR A 162 -8.18 9.94 4.09
CA THR A 162 -7.38 11.18 4.03
C THR A 162 -6.46 11.25 2.81
N THR A 163 -6.22 10.12 2.15
CA THR A 163 -5.25 10.01 1.06
C THR A 163 -5.90 9.40 -0.16
N ASP A 164 -5.72 10.04 -1.32
CA ASP A 164 -6.16 9.50 -2.61
C ASP A 164 -5.19 8.41 -3.13
N ILE A 165 -5.62 7.67 -4.15
CA ILE A 165 -4.85 6.53 -4.66
C ILE A 165 -3.51 6.97 -5.27
N THR A 166 -3.48 8.12 -5.95
CA THR A 166 -2.27 8.62 -6.63
C THR A 166 -1.21 9.09 -5.63
N SER A 167 -1.65 9.78 -4.56
CA SER A 167 -0.84 10.18 -3.42
C SER A 167 -0.32 8.96 -2.66
N GLY A 168 -1.18 7.96 -2.43
CA GLY A 168 -0.80 6.70 -1.78
C GLY A 168 0.33 5.97 -2.54
N LEU A 169 0.18 5.85 -3.87
CA LEU A 169 1.23 5.27 -4.72
C LEU A 169 2.53 6.08 -4.66
N SER A 170 2.43 7.40 -4.72
CA SER A 170 3.60 8.30 -4.63
C SER A 170 4.35 8.13 -3.31
N ARG A 171 3.64 7.97 -2.19
CA ARG A 171 4.25 7.71 -0.88
C ARG A 171 4.98 6.37 -0.81
N ILE A 172 4.43 5.32 -1.43
CA ILE A 172 5.10 4.01 -1.50
C ILE A 172 6.41 4.13 -2.27
N THR A 173 6.38 4.73 -3.46
CA THR A 173 7.57 4.94 -4.29
C THR A 173 8.62 5.81 -3.58
N ALA A 174 8.18 6.90 -2.94
CA ALA A 174 9.07 7.77 -2.17
C ALA A 174 9.72 7.04 -1.00
N ARG A 175 8.97 6.20 -0.26
CA ARG A 175 9.52 5.41 0.84
C ARG A 175 10.58 4.43 0.36
N VAL A 176 10.30 3.68 -0.71
CA VAL A 176 11.29 2.75 -1.30
C VAL A 176 12.55 3.49 -1.75
N GLY A 177 12.41 4.66 -2.38
CA GLY A 177 13.54 5.48 -2.77
C GLY A 177 14.37 5.96 -1.57
N ALA A 178 13.72 6.45 -0.52
CA ALA A 178 14.38 6.91 0.70
C ALA A 178 15.10 5.76 1.44
N GLU A 179 14.45 4.61 1.59
CA GLU A 179 15.05 3.42 2.22
C GLU A 179 16.24 2.90 1.42
N SER A 180 16.16 2.88 0.08
CA SER A 180 17.26 2.49 -0.80
C SER A 180 18.46 3.43 -0.66
N GLN A 181 18.21 4.74 -0.64
CA GLN A 181 19.26 5.74 -0.44
C GLN A 181 19.91 5.59 0.94
N HIS A 182 19.12 5.34 1.98
CA HIS A 182 19.62 5.10 3.33
C HIS A 182 20.47 3.82 3.42
N ALA A 183 20.03 2.74 2.76
CA ALA A 183 20.79 1.51 2.67
C ALA A 183 22.12 1.70 1.93
N GLN A 184 22.15 2.48 0.85
CA GLN A 184 23.38 2.79 0.12
C GLN A 184 24.35 3.60 0.99
N MET A 185 23.90 4.65 1.66
CA MET A 185 24.76 5.41 2.58
C MET A 185 25.32 4.53 3.70
N SER A 186 24.49 3.61 4.21
CA SER A 186 24.92 2.67 5.24
C SER A 186 25.99 1.71 4.70
N LEU A 187 25.82 1.22 3.47
CA LEU A 187 26.80 0.36 2.80
C LEU A 187 28.13 1.10 2.59
N ASP A 188 28.10 2.32 2.07
CA ASP A 188 29.31 3.14 1.83
C ASP A 188 30.08 3.37 3.14
N ALA A 189 29.36 3.70 4.23
CA ALA A 189 29.98 3.87 5.54
C ALA A 189 30.61 2.58 6.07
N GLN A 190 29.94 1.43 5.91
CA GLN A 190 30.48 0.13 6.31
C GLN A 190 31.69 -0.28 5.47
N GLN A 191 31.71 0.06 4.18
CA GLN A 191 32.87 -0.18 3.31
C GLN A 191 34.09 0.62 3.77
N VAL A 192 33.92 1.91 4.09
CA VAL A 192 35.01 2.74 4.63
C VAL A 192 35.57 2.15 5.94
N LEU A 193 34.69 1.73 6.86
CA LEU A 193 35.12 1.09 8.11
C LEU A 193 35.83 -0.24 7.87
N HIS A 194 35.33 -1.05 6.95
CA HIS A 194 35.96 -2.30 6.56
C HIS A 194 37.37 -2.06 6.02
N ASP A 195 37.53 -1.12 5.08
CA ASP A 195 38.81 -0.81 4.45
C ASP A 195 39.81 -0.25 5.49
N GLN A 196 39.35 0.58 6.42
CA GLN A 196 40.16 1.08 7.53
C GLN A 196 40.67 -0.07 8.42
N VAL A 197 39.79 -1.01 8.79
CA VAL A 197 40.14 -2.18 9.62
C VAL A 197 41.10 -3.11 8.88
N VAL A 198 40.92 -3.31 7.58
CA VAL A 198 41.84 -4.10 6.75
C VAL A 198 43.21 -3.45 6.72
N ALA A 199 43.29 -2.14 6.46
CA ALA A 199 44.56 -1.40 6.44
C ALA A 199 45.26 -1.42 7.81
N GLU A 200 44.52 -1.28 8.92
CA GLU A 200 45.08 -1.37 10.27
C GLU A 200 45.62 -2.78 10.56
N ARG A 201 44.87 -3.82 10.18
CA ARG A 201 45.31 -5.22 10.31
C ARG A 201 46.59 -5.48 9.49
N GLU A 202 46.65 -4.98 8.26
CA GLU A 202 47.85 -5.07 7.41
C GLU A 202 49.04 -4.28 8.00
N SER A 203 48.80 -3.17 8.70
CA SER A 203 49.89 -2.42 9.35
C SER A 203 50.53 -3.15 10.54
N VAL A 204 49.75 -3.98 11.25
CA VAL A 204 50.20 -4.72 12.45
C VAL A 204 50.66 -6.14 12.12
N SER A 205 49.94 -6.83 11.24
CA SER A 205 50.21 -8.23 10.84
C SER A 205 50.83 -8.35 9.45
N GLY A 206 51.11 -7.23 8.78
CA GLY A 206 51.80 -7.21 7.51
C GLY A 206 53.27 -7.54 7.69
N VAL A 207 53.76 -8.41 6.82
CA VAL A 207 55.18 -8.77 6.76
C VAL A 207 55.90 -7.68 5.98
N ASN A 208 56.92 -7.07 6.58
CA ASN A 208 57.78 -6.13 5.87
C ASN A 208 58.79 -6.93 5.03
N LEU A 209 58.55 -7.02 3.73
CA LEU A 209 59.39 -7.81 2.81
C LEU A 209 60.85 -7.32 2.78
N ASP A 210 61.11 -6.04 3.06
CA ASP A 210 62.47 -5.50 3.13
C ASP A 210 63.20 -5.95 4.40
N GLU A 211 62.47 -6.07 5.52
CA GLU A 211 63.00 -6.57 6.79
C GLU A 211 63.22 -8.08 6.75
N GLU A 212 62.28 -8.85 6.17
CA GLU A 212 62.48 -10.26 5.90
C GLU A 212 63.61 -10.50 4.89
N ALA A 213 63.79 -9.65 3.88
CA ALA A 213 64.91 -9.75 2.93
C ALA A 213 66.26 -9.46 3.61
N ALA A 214 66.32 -8.46 4.50
CA ALA A 214 67.51 -8.17 5.29
C ALA A 214 67.85 -9.33 6.24
N ASP A 215 66.85 -9.91 6.91
CA ASP A 215 67.02 -11.09 7.75
C ASP A 215 67.44 -12.32 6.95
N MET A 216 66.87 -12.53 5.77
CA MET A 216 67.29 -13.58 4.84
C MET A 216 68.75 -13.43 4.43
N LEU A 217 69.19 -12.22 4.06
CA LEU A 217 70.60 -11.96 3.75
C LEU A 217 71.49 -12.20 4.97
N ARG A 218 71.06 -11.80 6.16
CA ARG A 218 71.78 -12.04 7.42
C ARG A 218 71.91 -13.53 7.72
N TYR A 219 70.84 -14.32 7.55
CA TYR A 219 70.88 -15.77 7.74
C TYR A 219 71.75 -16.46 6.70
N GLN A 220 71.73 -16.00 5.44
CA GLN A 220 72.61 -16.50 4.39
C GLN A 220 74.08 -16.22 4.72
N GLN A 221 74.42 -15.01 5.17
CA GLN A 221 75.77 -14.65 5.59
C GLN A 221 76.22 -15.45 6.83
N ALA A 222 75.35 -15.61 7.83
CA ALA A 222 75.63 -16.42 9.01
C ALA A 222 75.88 -17.90 8.65
N TYR A 223 75.12 -18.45 7.69
CA TYR A 223 75.31 -19.81 7.21
C TYR A 223 76.64 -19.98 6.47
N GLN A 224 77.00 -19.02 5.61
CA GLN A 224 78.30 -19.01 4.94
C GLN A 224 79.46 -18.88 5.94
N ALA A 225 79.33 -18.01 6.94
CA ALA A 225 80.33 -17.87 8.00
C ALA A 225 80.46 -19.16 8.84
N ALA A 226 79.34 -19.80 9.21
CA ALA A 226 79.35 -21.08 9.91
C ALA A 226 80.01 -22.19 9.07
N ALA A 227 79.73 -22.25 7.76
CA ALA A 227 80.40 -23.17 6.84
C ALA A 227 81.92 -22.91 6.77
N GLN A 228 82.35 -21.65 6.78
CA GLN A 228 83.76 -21.27 6.80
C GLN A 228 84.44 -21.66 8.12
N VAL A 229 83.76 -21.50 9.26
CA VAL A 229 84.25 -21.96 10.58
C VAL A 229 84.39 -23.48 10.60
N ILE A 230 83.42 -24.23 10.08
CA ILE A 230 83.50 -25.69 9.97
C ILE A 230 84.66 -26.11 9.08
N SER A 231 84.84 -25.47 7.92
CA SER A 231 85.97 -25.71 7.01
C SER A 231 87.31 -25.41 7.68
N THR A 232 87.40 -24.31 8.44
CA THR A 232 88.62 -23.95 9.17
C THR A 232 88.90 -24.95 10.29
N ALA A 233 87.88 -25.37 11.04
CA ALA A 233 87.99 -26.39 12.07
C ALA A 233 88.40 -27.75 11.49
N ASP A 234 87.84 -28.16 10.36
CA ASP A 234 88.21 -29.39 9.64
C ASP A 234 89.67 -29.34 9.18
N ASN A 235 90.11 -28.21 8.60
CA ASN A 235 91.52 -28.00 8.24
C ASN A 235 92.45 -28.06 9.46
N MET A 236 92.05 -27.47 10.60
CA MET A 236 92.82 -27.58 11.84
C MET A 236 92.85 -29.01 12.38
N PHE A 237 91.73 -29.73 12.34
CA PHE A 237 91.65 -31.14 12.73
C PHE A 237 92.57 -32.02 11.87
N GLN A 238 92.54 -31.84 10.56
CA GLN A 238 93.42 -32.56 9.63
C GLN A 238 94.89 -32.22 9.88
N THR A 239 95.22 -30.95 10.16
CA THR A 239 96.59 -30.53 10.50
C THR A 239 97.08 -31.17 11.80
N LEU A 240 96.24 -31.20 12.84
CA LEU A 240 96.56 -31.87 14.11
C LEU A 240 96.72 -33.39 13.93
N LEU A 241 95.84 -34.03 13.16
CA LEU A 241 95.96 -35.45 12.78
C LEU A 241 97.25 -35.74 12.01
N GLY A 242 97.65 -34.85 11.10
CA GLY A 242 98.90 -34.95 10.36
C GLY A 242 100.15 -34.77 11.22
N ALA A 243 100.10 -33.90 12.23
CA ALA A 243 101.22 -33.63 13.13
C ALA A 243 101.46 -34.75 14.16
N VAL A 244 100.41 -35.44 14.60
CA VAL A 244 100.48 -36.54 15.59
C VAL A 244 100.82 -37.90 14.94
N ARG A 245 100.67 -38.05 13.62
CA ARG A 245 100.93 -39.31 12.89
C ARG A 245 102.41 -39.55 12.54
N ARG A 246 103.33 -39.25 13.46
CA ARG A 246 104.70 -39.79 13.42
C ARG A 246 104.81 -41.05 14.25
#